data_AF-A0A7X0C9R3-F1
#
_entry.id   AF-A0A7X0C9R3-F1
#
_cell.length_a   1.000
_cell.length_b   1.000
_cell.length_c   1.000
_cell.angle_alpha   90.00
_cell.angle_beta   90.00
_cell.angle_gamma   90.00
#
_symmetry.space_group_name_H-M   'P 1'
#
loop_
_entity.id
_entity.type
_entity.pdbx_description
1 polymer ?
#
loop_
_entity_poly.entity_id
_entity_poly.type
_entity_poly.pdbx_seq_one_letter_code
_entity_poly.pdbx_strand_id
1 'polypeptide(L)'
;MTMWLRDRQGTEPLTARSPLGARRVLSLLALALGAAAAVYFVTRAVSTGEEVWAWEAAIAAAVSLIAAVDLAVLSRRRTRG
;
A
#
# COMPACT_ATOMS: atom_id res chain seq x y z
N MET A 1 -12.22 -43.21 2.22
CA MET A 1 -10.79 -42.92 2.45
C MET A 1 -10.44 -41.71 1.59
N THR A 2 -10.93 -40.51 1.86
CA THR A 2 -10.72 -39.61 3.02
C THR A 2 -9.26 -39.16 3.18
N MET A 3 -9.04 -37.89 2.80
CA MET A 3 -8.03 -36.96 3.32
C MET A 3 -6.58 -37.03 2.79
N TRP A 4 -6.37 -36.74 1.50
CA TRP A 4 -5.08 -36.26 0.95
C TRP A 4 -4.98 -34.71 0.98
N LEU A 5 -5.56 -34.08 2.00
CA LEU A 5 -5.52 -32.63 2.20
C LEU A 5 -4.67 -32.33 3.44
N ARG A 6 -3.57 -31.62 3.20
CA ARG A 6 -2.62 -31.00 4.14
C ARG A 6 -1.47 -31.88 4.58
N ASP A 7 -0.54 -32.08 3.67
CA ASP A 7 0.87 -32.02 4.06
C ASP A 7 1.42 -30.64 3.65
N ARG A 8 1.12 -29.63 4.48
CA ARG A 8 1.85 -28.34 4.48
C ARG A 8 2.94 -28.46 5.54
N GLN A 9 3.89 -29.36 5.34
CA GLN A 9 5.11 -29.38 6.12
C GLN A 9 5.92 -28.15 5.72
N GLY A 10 5.69 -27.06 6.46
CA GLY A 10 6.47 -25.85 6.39
C GLY A 10 7.86 -26.14 6.96
N THR A 11 8.75 -26.62 6.10
CA THR A 11 10.20 -26.64 6.36
C THR A 11 10.87 -25.35 5.89
N GLU A 12 10.10 -24.30 5.55
CA GLU A 12 10.66 -22.99 5.25
C GLU A 12 11.24 -22.38 6.54
N PRO A 13 12.51 -21.98 6.54
CA PRO A 13 13.15 -21.40 7.71
C PRO A 13 12.40 -20.12 8.10
N LEU A 14 11.97 -20.04 9.37
CA LEU A 14 11.30 -18.88 9.99
C LEU A 14 12.13 -17.58 9.94
N THR A 15 13.38 -17.66 9.47
CA THR A 15 14.29 -16.53 9.20
C THR A 15 14.12 -15.94 7.80
N ALA A 16 13.30 -16.51 6.93
CA ALA A 16 12.72 -15.81 5.78
C ALA A 16 11.73 -14.74 6.31
N ARG A 17 12.26 -13.70 6.96
CA ARG A 17 11.52 -12.48 7.33
C ARG A 17 10.96 -11.92 6.03
N SER A 18 9.72 -12.30 5.74
CA SER A 18 9.14 -12.13 4.43
C SER A 18 9.24 -10.66 3.98
N PRO A 19 9.50 -10.41 2.69
CA PRO A 19 9.41 -9.08 2.07
C PRO A 19 8.09 -8.34 2.38
N LEU A 20 7.07 -9.03 2.90
CA LEU A 20 5.79 -8.48 3.33
C LEU A 20 5.93 -7.42 4.44
N GLY A 21 6.92 -7.53 5.33
CA GLY A 21 7.17 -6.53 6.36
C GLY A 21 7.62 -5.19 5.76
N ALA A 22 8.66 -5.23 4.91
CA ALA A 22 9.16 -4.07 4.19
C ALA A 22 8.08 -3.48 3.27
N ARG A 23 7.35 -4.33 2.55
CA ARG A 23 6.25 -3.89 1.68
C ARG A 23 5.16 -3.16 2.45
N ARG A 24 4.76 -3.65 3.63
CA ARG A 24 3.80 -2.95 4.48
C ARG A 24 4.31 -1.58 4.92
N VAL A 25 5.58 -1.48 5.32
CA VAL A 25 6.19 -0.20 5.73
C VAL A 25 6.25 0.76 4.55
N LEU A 26 6.73 0.33 3.40
CA LEU A 26 6.79 1.15 2.18
C LEU A 26 5.40 1.62 1.75
N SER A 27 4.40 0.75 1.79
CA SER A 27 3.02 1.13 1.45
C SER A 27 2.41 2.08 2.47
N LEU A 28 2.73 1.96 3.77
CA LEU A 28 2.32 2.96 4.77
C LEU A 28 2.98 4.32 4.53
N LEU A 29 4.27 4.33 4.23
CA LEU A 29 5.00 5.57 3.93
C LEU A 29 4.48 6.21 2.64
N ALA A 30 4.28 5.42 1.58
CA ALA A 30 3.72 5.91 0.33
C ALA A 30 2.29 6.45 0.50
N LEU A 31 1.47 5.77 1.30
CA LEU A 31 0.11 6.25 1.63
C LEU A 31 0.17 7.60 2.35
N ALA A 32 0.97 7.69 3.42
CA ALA A 32 1.05 8.90 4.24
C ALA A 32 1.65 10.09 3.47
N LEU A 33 2.78 9.88 2.79
CA LEU A 33 3.43 10.94 1.99
C LEU A 33 2.58 11.33 0.79
N GLY A 34 1.98 10.36 0.09
CA GLY A 34 1.10 10.64 -1.04
C GLY A 34 -0.15 11.42 -0.63
N ALA A 35 -0.76 11.07 0.51
CA ALA A 35 -1.91 11.81 1.04
C ALA A 35 -1.53 13.25 1.46
N ALA A 36 -0.41 13.41 2.17
CA ALA A 36 0.08 14.73 2.57
C ALA A 36 0.42 15.61 1.36
N ALA A 37 1.11 15.04 0.36
CA ALA A 37 1.43 15.73 -0.89
C ALA A 37 0.17 16.10 -1.68
N ALA A 38 -0.82 15.20 -1.78
CA ALA A 38 -2.08 15.50 -2.44
C ALA A 38 -2.81 16.68 -1.79
N VAL A 39 -2.90 16.71 -0.45
CA VAL A 39 -3.49 17.85 0.28
C VAL A 39 -2.70 19.14 0.02
N TYR A 40 -1.38 19.07 0.05
CA TYR A 40 -0.53 20.23 -0.24
C TYR A 40 -0.76 20.74 -1.67
N PHE A 41 -0.74 19.87 -2.68
CA PHE A 41 -0.93 20.29 -4.06
C PHE A 41 -2.34 20.78 -4.35
N VAL A 42 -3.39 20.21 -3.75
CA VAL A 42 -4.76 20.74 -3.86
C VAL A 42 -4.84 22.14 -3.26
N THR A 43 -4.27 22.36 -2.07
CA THR A 43 -4.29 23.70 -1.45
C THR A 43 -3.51 24.72 -2.29
N ARG A 44 -2.39 24.31 -2.90
CA ARG A 44 -1.64 25.13 -3.85
C ARG A 44 -2.45 25.43 -5.11
N ALA A 45 -3.06 24.43 -5.75
CA ALA A 45 -3.89 24.59 -6.93
C ALA A 45 -5.05 25.57 -6.71
N VAL A 46 -5.72 25.47 -5.56
CA VAL A 46 -6.79 26.39 -5.18
C VAL A 46 -6.25 27.81 -4.94
N SER A 47 -5.05 27.93 -4.37
CA SER A 47 -4.46 29.24 -4.05
C SER A 47 -3.85 29.97 -5.26
N THR A 48 -3.25 29.25 -6.21
CA THR A 48 -2.53 29.82 -7.35
C THR A 48 -3.34 29.79 -8.65
N GLY A 49 -4.29 28.86 -8.77
CA GLY A 49 -5.05 28.62 -10.00
C GLY A 49 -4.23 27.97 -11.12
N GLU A 50 -2.98 27.56 -10.88
CA GLU A 50 -2.15 26.93 -11.91
C GLU A 50 -2.49 25.44 -12.05
N GLU A 51 -2.72 25.00 -13.29
CA GLU A 51 -3.07 23.60 -13.60
C GLU A 51 -1.98 22.59 -13.19
N VAL A 52 -0.72 23.01 -13.12
CA VAL A 52 0.41 22.15 -12.72
C VAL A 52 0.15 21.53 -11.34
N TRP A 53 -0.34 22.33 -10.38
CA TRP A 53 -0.65 21.82 -9.04
C TRP A 53 -1.84 20.87 -9.03
N ALA A 54 -2.80 21.03 -9.93
CA ALA A 54 -3.92 20.10 -10.06
C ALA A 54 -3.44 18.73 -10.58
N TRP A 55 -2.49 18.71 -11.53
CA TRP A 55 -1.90 17.47 -12.00
C TRP A 55 -1.03 16.78 -10.96
N GLU A 56 -0.18 17.54 -10.26
CA GLU A 56 0.62 17.04 -9.12
C GLU A 56 -0.27 16.42 -8.03
N ALA A 57 -1.38 17.09 -7.70
CA ALA A 57 -2.38 16.56 -6.77
C ALA A 57 -3.00 15.24 -7.24
N ALA A 58 -3.37 15.15 -8.51
CA ALA A 58 -3.96 13.93 -9.08
C ALA A 58 -2.98 12.75 -9.05
N ILE A 59 -1.70 12.98 -9.38
CA ILE A 59 -0.65 11.95 -9.32
C ILE A 59 -0.42 11.50 -7.88
N ALA A 60 -0.28 12.45 -6.94
CA ALA A 60 -0.09 12.13 -5.53
C ALA A 60 -1.28 11.33 -4.94
N ALA A 61 -2.50 11.70 -5.32
CA ALA A 61 -3.71 10.96 -4.95
C ALA A 61 -3.71 9.54 -5.52
N ALA A 62 -3.35 9.37 -6.79
CA ALA A 62 -3.25 8.04 -7.42
C ALA A 62 -2.23 7.13 -6.72
N VAL A 63 -1.05 7.66 -6.39
CA VAL A 63 -0.02 6.92 -5.63
C VAL A 63 -0.54 6.52 -4.25
N SER A 64 -1.21 7.44 -3.55
CA SER A 64 -1.80 7.19 -2.24
C SER A 64 -2.87 6.07 -2.30
N LEU A 65 -3.72 6.09 -3.34
CA LEU A 65 -4.73 5.05 -3.58
C LEU A 65 -4.10 3.67 -3.83
N ILE A 66 -3.06 3.60 -4.65
CA ILE A 66 -2.35 2.33 -4.92
C ILE A 66 -1.77 1.76 -3.62
N ALA A 67 -1.15 2.62 -2.80
CA ALA A 67 -0.59 2.23 -1.51
C ALA A 67 -1.69 1.74 -0.54
N ALA A 68 -2.86 2.38 -0.52
CA ALA A 68 -4.02 1.93 0.25
C ALA A 68 -4.50 0.54 -0.19
N VAL A 69 -4.56 0.28 -1.49
CA VAL A 69 -4.95 -1.02 -2.04
C VAL A 69 -3.93 -2.10 -1.67
N ASP A 70 -2.64 -1.82 -1.76
CA ASP A 70 -1.59 -2.76 -1.36
C ASP A 70 -1.73 -3.15 0.13
N LEU A 71 -1.95 -2.17 1.01
CA LEU A 71 -2.21 -2.40 2.43
C LEU A 71 -3.50 -3.19 2.68
N ALA A 72 -4.57 -2.89 1.93
CA ALA A 72 -5.84 -3.61 2.04
C ALA A 72 -5.67 -5.09 1.63
N VAL A 73 -4.94 -5.37 0.55
CA VAL A 73 -4.65 -6.73 0.09
C VAL A 73 -3.81 -7.47 1.13
N LEU A 74 -2.77 -6.84 1.69
CA LEU A 74 -1.93 -7.44 2.73
C LEU A 74 -2.73 -7.76 4.00
N SER A 75 -3.59 -6.83 4.44
CA SER A 75 -4.45 -7.00 5.62
C SER A 75 -5.47 -8.12 5.42
N ARG A 76 -6.05 -8.22 4.22
CA ARG A 76 -7.03 -9.25 3.87
C ARG A 76 -6.40 -10.64 3.79
N ARG A 77 -5.15 -10.75 3.35
CA ARG A 77 -4.39 -12.02 3.36
C ARG A 77 -4.09 -12.48 4.79
N ARG A 78 -3.73 -11.57 5.69
CA ARG A 78 -3.48 -11.88 7.10
C ARG A 78 -4.70 -12.40 7.84
N THR A 79 -5.89 -11.92 7.48
CA THR A 79 -7.15 -12.28 8.15
C THR A 79 -7.69 -13.65 7.70
N ARG A 80 -7.27 -14.15 6.52
CA ARG A 80 -7.69 -15.45 5.97
C ARG A 80 -6.71 -16.59 6.22
N GLY A 81 -5.53 -16.28 6.77
CA GLY A 81 -4.45 -17.23 7.07
C GLY A 81 -4.65 -17.91 8.40
#